data_AF-A0A379QTP0-F1
#
_entry.id   AF-A0A379QTP0-F1
#
_cell.length_a   1.000
_cell.length_b   1.000
_cell.length_c   1.000
_cell.angle_alpha   90.00
_cell.angle_beta   90.00
_cell.angle_gamma   90.00
#
_symmetry.space_group_name_H-M   'P 1'
#
loop_
_entity.id
_entity.type
_entity.pdbx_description
1 polymer ?
#
loop_
_entity_poly.entity_id
_entity_poly.type
_entity_poly.pdbx_seq_one_letter_code
_entity_poly.pdbx_strand_id
1 'polypeptide(L)'
;MRAINFKYKTNKNGITTPFYNSLIRTLTFIFSHLPQISVVFAVIGFINIWIYLYRIEQLNLLTSFLSSPSTLLAIFASLSLIVTLWGLMLLLPTILFSSLLTTMPKSNSKSIILHAIVISIILSILGTTEESIANGLLTYIVTFYICYFLWLYIQNKNIKSLGAFFIGLFLNIPTLIIIILIYNKAALANIERAAKVIILLIYLIMIYMPLIISNDILTKKEKTRKNNLLKIFITISLVIVYFTATITPGLIIKLNNYAISFAGLRSDDKFWYKINTENFPSGWLEYNWGVSSINQKEVWIQGYPIIQNNNITFVCSEKTHSLMDKYISARLNLFVQKKNGSMDTKSCILIEKNTDSSVKVTESATAPIN
;
A
#
# COMPACT_ATOMS: atom_id res chain seq x y z
N MET A 1 70.70 0.55 -3.78
CA MET A 1 69.29 0.20 -3.50
C MET A 1 68.50 1.49 -3.30
N ARG A 2 67.54 1.81 -4.19
CA ARG A 2 66.66 2.98 -4.05
C ARG A 2 65.47 2.61 -3.18
N ALA A 3 65.27 3.34 -2.07
CA ALA A 3 64.09 3.20 -1.24
C ALA A 3 62.87 3.76 -1.99
N ILE A 4 61.93 2.86 -2.33
CA ILE A 4 60.63 3.22 -2.91
C ILE A 4 59.73 3.62 -1.74
N ASN A 5 59.49 4.93 -1.59
CA ASN A 5 58.52 5.46 -0.64
C ASN A 5 57.10 5.26 -1.20
N PHE A 6 56.43 4.18 -0.79
CA PHE A 6 54.99 4.03 -0.97
C PHE A 6 54.25 5.01 -0.06
N LYS A 7 53.90 6.19 -0.58
CA LYS A 7 52.87 7.03 0.02
C LYS A 7 51.52 6.32 -0.12
N TYR A 8 51.13 5.56 0.90
CA TYR A 8 49.73 5.18 1.09
C TYR A 8 48.94 6.46 1.34
N LYS A 9 48.24 6.93 0.31
CA LYS A 9 47.23 7.98 0.43
C LYS A 9 46.04 7.36 1.16
N THR A 10 46.02 7.45 2.48
CA THR A 10 44.86 7.14 3.31
C THR A 10 43.76 8.15 2.95
N ASN A 11 42.92 7.78 1.98
CA ASN A 11 41.75 8.54 1.59
C ASN A 11 40.68 8.35 2.68
N LYS A 12 40.92 8.95 3.86
CA LYS A 12 40.01 8.96 5.02
C LYS A 12 39.03 10.14 4.95
N ASN A 13 38.55 10.49 3.76
CA ASN A 13 37.43 11.41 3.60
C ASN A 13 36.25 10.62 3.03
N GLY A 14 35.69 9.80 3.92
CA GLY A 14 34.52 8.98 3.64
C GLY A 14 33.31 9.84 3.31
N ILE A 15 32.50 9.32 2.40
CA ILE A 15 31.14 9.75 2.02
C ILE A 15 30.18 9.82 3.25
N THR A 16 30.65 9.41 4.43
CA THR A 16 29.95 9.39 5.72
C THR A 16 29.69 10.77 6.33
N THR A 17 30.55 11.77 6.12
CA THR A 17 30.43 13.08 6.79
C THR A 17 29.25 13.96 6.33
N PRO A 18 28.92 14.10 5.02
CA PRO A 18 27.78 14.94 4.61
C PRO A 18 26.42 14.31 4.95
N PHE A 19 26.30 12.98 4.85
CA PHE A 19 25.07 12.27 5.20
C PHE A 19 24.82 12.31 6.70
N TYR A 20 25.85 12.02 7.51
CA TYR A 20 25.79 12.11 8.97
C TYR A 20 25.43 13.52 9.45
N ASN A 21 26.06 14.56 8.90
CA ASN A 21 25.76 15.95 9.26
C ASN A 21 24.35 16.38 8.82
N SER A 22 23.87 15.90 7.66
CA SER A 22 22.48 16.15 7.24
C SER A 22 21.48 15.42 8.14
N LEU A 23 21.79 14.20 8.54
CA LEU A 23 20.93 13.36 9.38
C LEU A 23 20.82 13.93 10.79
N ILE A 24 21.95 14.31 11.41
CA ILE A 24 21.96 15.04 12.69
C ILE A 24 21.15 16.31 12.60
N ARG A 25 21.39 17.16 11.59
CA ARG A 25 20.66 18.43 11.46
C ARG A 25 19.15 18.22 11.31
N THR A 26 18.74 17.16 10.64
CA THR A 26 17.32 16.78 10.50
C THR A 26 16.76 16.28 11.83
N LEU A 27 17.49 15.42 12.55
CA LEU A 27 17.11 14.95 13.88
C LEU A 27 17.01 16.10 14.88
N THR A 28 17.99 17.01 14.93
CA THR A 28 17.97 18.18 15.82
C THR A 28 16.79 19.09 15.51
N PHE A 29 16.42 19.26 14.24
CA PHE A 29 15.20 19.98 13.84
C PHE A 29 13.93 19.28 14.34
N ILE A 30 13.82 17.96 14.16
CA ILE A 30 12.68 17.16 14.62
C ILE A 30 12.55 17.23 16.15
N PHE A 31 13.65 17.05 16.89
CA PHE A 31 13.65 17.10 18.35
C PHE A 31 13.30 18.50 18.89
N SER A 32 13.76 19.56 18.24
CA SER A 32 13.44 20.94 18.65
C SER A 32 11.98 21.34 18.41
N HIS A 33 11.28 20.69 17.47
CA HIS A 33 9.88 20.97 17.14
C HIS A 33 8.95 19.79 17.49
N LEU A 34 9.42 18.85 18.32
CA LEU A 34 8.74 17.60 18.62
C LEU A 34 7.29 17.78 19.11
N PRO A 35 6.96 18.75 19.99
CA PRO A 35 5.59 18.96 20.43
C PRO A 35 4.65 19.35 19.28
N GLN A 36 5.07 20.27 18.42
CA GLN A 36 4.28 20.76 17.28
C GLN A 36 4.09 19.65 16.24
N ILE A 37 5.15 18.90 15.96
CA ILE A 37 5.13 17.76 15.03
C ILE A 37 4.22 16.65 15.58
N SER A 38 4.27 16.38 16.87
CA SER A 38 3.42 15.38 17.54
C SER A 38 1.93 15.72 17.42
N VAL A 39 1.57 17.00 17.56
CA VAL A 39 0.18 17.46 17.35
C VAL A 39 -0.26 17.20 15.91
N VAL A 40 0.57 17.51 14.91
CA VAL A 40 0.26 17.23 13.50
C VAL A 40 0.05 15.73 13.27
N PHE A 41 0.89 14.87 13.85
CA PHE A 41 0.75 13.42 13.76
C PHE A 41 -0.54 12.92 14.42
N ALA A 42 -0.88 13.46 15.59
CA ALA A 42 -2.12 13.14 16.28
C ALA A 42 -3.36 13.57 15.46
N VAL A 43 -3.33 14.74 14.80
CA VAL A 43 -4.41 15.19 13.90
C VAL A 43 -4.59 14.25 12.72
N ILE A 44 -3.50 13.77 12.11
CA ILE A 44 -3.58 12.79 11.02
C ILE A 44 -4.16 11.46 11.53
N GLY A 45 -3.72 10.99 12.69
CA GLY A 45 -4.27 9.81 13.35
C GLY A 45 -5.77 9.96 13.66
N PHE A 46 -6.20 11.14 14.12
CA PHE A 46 -7.60 11.48 14.36
C PHE A 46 -8.44 11.39 13.09
N ILE A 47 -7.98 12.00 11.99
CA ILE A 47 -8.70 11.93 10.71
C ILE A 47 -8.84 10.47 10.26
N ASN A 48 -7.80 9.65 10.44
CA ASN A 48 -7.79 8.26 10.04
C ASN A 48 -8.83 7.41 10.79
N ILE A 49 -8.92 7.56 12.12
CA ILE A 49 -9.93 6.87 12.92
C ILE A 49 -11.33 7.44 12.73
N TRP A 50 -11.46 8.75 12.51
CA TRP A 50 -12.74 9.39 12.21
C TRP A 50 -13.33 8.84 10.91
N ILE A 51 -12.54 8.76 9.83
CA ILE A 51 -12.96 8.15 8.56
C ILE A 51 -13.35 6.67 8.77
N TYR A 52 -12.57 5.93 9.56
CA TYR A 52 -12.85 4.53 9.85
C TYR A 52 -14.20 4.35 10.55
N LEU A 53 -14.43 5.09 11.64
CA LEU A 53 -15.65 5.04 12.45
C LEU A 53 -16.87 5.58 11.70
N TYR A 54 -16.70 6.65 10.92
CA TYR A 54 -17.75 7.17 10.02
C TYR A 54 -18.22 6.07 9.07
N ARG A 55 -17.28 5.35 8.46
CA ARG A 55 -17.59 4.31 7.48
C ARG A 55 -18.32 3.11 8.06
N ILE A 56 -18.06 2.75 9.31
CA ILE A 56 -18.76 1.64 9.99
C ILE A 56 -20.00 2.09 10.78
N GLU A 57 -20.41 3.36 10.64
CA GLU A 57 -21.57 3.95 11.32
C GLU A 57 -21.45 3.99 12.86
N GLN A 58 -20.23 4.13 13.39
CA GLN A 58 -19.95 4.14 14.85
C GLN A 58 -19.14 5.36 15.31
N LEU A 59 -19.49 6.55 14.81
CA LEU A 59 -18.88 7.82 15.24
C LEU A 59 -19.06 8.12 16.73
N ASN A 60 -20.13 7.61 17.33
CA ASN A 60 -20.39 7.66 18.78
C ASN A 60 -19.21 7.09 19.60
N LEU A 61 -18.45 6.13 19.07
CA LEU A 61 -17.30 5.54 19.76
C LEU A 61 -16.04 6.40 19.72
N LEU A 62 -15.99 7.47 18.91
CA LEU A 62 -14.80 8.28 18.67
C LEU A 62 -14.21 8.88 19.95
N THR A 63 -15.05 9.32 20.88
CA THR A 63 -14.64 9.90 22.16
C THR A 63 -13.80 8.93 22.99
N SER A 64 -14.09 7.63 22.91
CA SER A 64 -13.34 6.59 23.62
C SER A 64 -11.91 6.38 23.11
N PHE A 65 -11.62 6.81 21.87
CA PHE A 65 -10.27 6.77 21.28
C PHE A 65 -9.52 8.09 21.43
N LEU A 66 -10.26 9.20 21.50
CA LEU A 66 -9.71 10.53 21.74
C LEU A 66 -9.15 10.72 23.15
N SER A 67 -9.63 9.95 24.12
CA SER A 67 -9.13 10.01 25.50
C SER A 67 -7.67 9.55 25.64
N SER A 68 -7.08 8.97 24.59
CA SER A 68 -5.71 8.45 24.59
C SER A 68 -4.89 8.98 23.40
N PRO A 69 -4.05 10.01 23.60
CA PRO A 69 -3.18 10.55 22.54
C PRO A 69 -2.21 9.53 21.95
N SER A 70 -1.79 8.53 22.74
CA SER A 70 -0.91 7.45 22.26
C SER A 70 -1.57 6.58 21.20
N THR A 71 -2.89 6.41 21.27
CA THR A 71 -3.68 5.68 20.26
C THR A 71 -3.66 6.40 18.92
N LEU A 72 -3.83 7.73 18.92
CA LEU A 72 -3.75 8.54 17.69
C LEU A 72 -2.36 8.47 17.05
N LEU A 73 -1.32 8.51 17.87
CA LEU A 73 0.06 8.40 17.40
C LEU A 73 0.37 7.01 16.83
N ALA A 74 -0.16 5.94 17.45
CA ALA A 74 -0.02 4.57 16.95
C ALA A 74 -0.67 4.41 15.57
N ILE A 75 -1.89 4.93 15.39
CA ILE A 75 -2.58 4.91 14.09
C ILE A 75 -1.78 5.66 13.02
N PHE A 76 -1.25 6.84 13.36
CA PHE A 76 -0.39 7.59 12.45
C PHE A 76 0.87 6.79 12.09
N ALA A 77 1.56 6.20 13.06
CA ALA A 77 2.76 5.40 12.84
C ALA A 77 2.47 4.19 11.94
N SER A 78 1.36 3.48 12.17
CA SER A 78 0.91 2.36 11.34
C SER A 78 0.61 2.80 9.90
N LEU A 79 -0.10 3.92 9.71
CA LEU A 79 -0.37 4.48 8.38
C LEU A 79 0.94 4.87 7.67
N SER A 80 1.84 5.56 8.38
CA SER A 80 3.13 5.99 7.84
C SER A 80 3.98 4.79 7.42
N LEU A 81 3.98 3.71 8.20
CA LEU A 81 4.69 2.48 7.85
C LEU A 81 4.11 1.85 6.59
N ILE A 82 2.78 1.77 6.48
CA ILE A 82 2.12 1.22 5.29
C ILE A 82 2.42 2.05 4.04
N VAL A 83 2.32 3.38 4.12
CA VAL A 83 2.58 4.28 3.00
C VAL A 83 4.05 4.25 2.58
N THR A 84 4.98 4.19 3.53
CA THR A 84 6.41 4.08 3.22
C THR A 84 6.76 2.75 2.57
N LEU A 85 6.22 1.63 3.06
CA LEU A 85 6.39 0.31 2.42
C LEU A 85 5.80 0.28 1.01
N TRP A 86 4.60 0.84 0.81
CA TRP A 86 3.98 0.94 -0.51
C TRP A 86 4.83 1.78 -1.48
N GLY A 87 5.32 2.94 -1.02
CA GLY A 87 6.21 3.80 -1.81
C GLY A 87 7.54 3.11 -2.15
N LEU A 88 8.18 2.46 -1.19
CA LEU A 88 9.42 1.70 -1.41
C LEU A 88 9.23 0.57 -2.41
N MET A 89 8.10 -0.14 -2.33
CA MET A 89 7.76 -1.19 -3.28
C MET A 89 7.68 -0.64 -4.71
N LEU A 90 6.96 0.47 -4.94
CA LEU A 90 6.83 1.08 -6.27
C LEU A 90 8.16 1.68 -6.77
N LEU A 91 9.02 2.16 -5.88
CA LEU A 91 10.33 2.72 -6.23
C LEU A 91 11.42 1.66 -6.46
N LEU A 92 11.16 0.38 -6.18
CA LEU A 92 12.17 -0.68 -6.25
C LEU A 92 12.89 -0.76 -7.61
N PRO A 93 12.21 -0.71 -8.78
CA PRO A 93 12.90 -0.70 -10.07
C PRO A 93 13.79 0.53 -10.26
N THR A 94 13.39 1.68 -9.70
CA THR A 94 14.16 2.93 -9.74
C THR A 94 15.42 2.84 -8.88
N ILE A 95 15.32 2.24 -7.70
CA ILE A 95 16.46 2.02 -6.79
C ILE A 95 17.49 1.10 -7.46
N LEU A 96 17.03 -0.03 -8.03
CA LEU A 96 17.89 -0.97 -8.75
C LEU A 96 18.55 -0.33 -9.97
N PHE A 97 17.78 0.42 -10.77
CA PHE A 97 18.32 1.16 -11.91
C PHE A 97 19.38 2.18 -11.49
N SER A 98 19.10 2.97 -10.44
CA SER A 98 20.03 3.98 -9.95
C SER A 98 21.34 3.36 -9.45
N SER A 99 21.25 2.19 -8.80
CA SER A 99 22.42 1.41 -8.40
C SER A 99 23.23 0.94 -9.62
N LEU A 100 22.57 0.36 -10.63
CA LEU A 100 23.23 -0.10 -11.87
C LEU A 100 23.87 1.05 -12.66
N LEU A 101 23.28 2.24 -12.64
CA LEU A 101 23.84 3.41 -13.32
C LEU A 101 25.16 3.89 -12.71
N THR A 102 25.42 3.57 -11.43
CA THR A 102 26.69 3.92 -10.77
C THR A 102 27.85 3.09 -11.29
N THR A 103 27.59 1.90 -11.83
CA THR A 103 28.59 0.94 -12.31
C THR A 103 28.70 0.89 -13.83
N MET A 104 27.78 1.53 -14.56
CA MET A 104 27.67 1.43 -16.02
C MET A 104 27.82 2.77 -16.76
N PRO A 105 28.25 2.75 -18.04
CA PRO A 105 28.33 3.96 -18.86
C PRO A 105 26.95 4.59 -19.11
N LYS A 106 26.83 5.88 -18.78
CA LYS A 106 25.57 6.66 -18.83
C LYS A 106 24.93 6.76 -20.22
N SER A 107 25.69 6.50 -21.29
CA SER A 107 25.23 6.60 -22.68
C SER A 107 24.08 5.65 -23.04
N ASN A 108 23.97 4.52 -22.33
CA ASN A 108 22.98 3.48 -22.64
C ASN A 108 21.69 3.58 -21.81
N SER A 109 21.65 4.52 -20.87
CA SER A 109 20.58 4.66 -19.88
C SER A 109 19.18 4.79 -20.48
N LYS A 110 18.98 5.69 -21.46
CA LYS A 110 17.69 5.88 -22.13
C LYS A 110 17.19 4.61 -22.85
N SER A 111 18.11 3.87 -23.49
CA SER A 111 17.77 2.62 -24.18
C SER A 111 17.36 1.53 -23.19
N ILE A 112 18.03 1.41 -22.04
CA ILE A 112 17.65 0.48 -20.96
C ILE A 112 16.21 0.75 -20.50
N ILE A 113 15.88 2.02 -20.25
CA ILE A 113 14.54 2.44 -19.79
C ILE A 113 13.49 2.11 -20.84
N LEU A 114 13.76 2.43 -22.11
CA LEU A 114 12.84 2.16 -23.21
C LEU A 114 12.55 0.66 -23.32
N HIS A 115 13.59 -0.18 -23.32
CA HIS A 115 13.42 -1.63 -23.34
C HIS A 115 12.65 -2.13 -22.12
N ALA A 116 12.94 -1.59 -20.92
CA ALA A 116 12.24 -1.98 -19.71
C ALA A 116 10.73 -1.69 -19.80
N ILE A 117 10.35 -0.49 -20.25
CA ILE A 117 8.95 -0.07 -20.42
C ILE A 117 8.25 -0.96 -21.45
N VAL A 118 8.85 -1.18 -22.62
CA VAL A 118 8.26 -2.00 -23.70
C VAL A 118 8.02 -3.43 -23.21
N ILE A 119 9.00 -4.03 -22.54
CA ILE A 119 8.87 -5.37 -21.96
C ILE A 119 7.73 -5.42 -20.94
N SER A 120 7.64 -4.43 -20.04
CA SER A 120 6.57 -4.34 -19.04
C SER A 120 5.17 -4.21 -19.64
N ILE A 121 5.02 -3.43 -20.72
CA ILE A 121 3.74 -3.29 -21.43
C ILE A 121 3.34 -4.63 -22.04
N ILE A 122 4.26 -5.30 -22.73
CA ILE A 122 4.03 -6.62 -23.33
C ILE A 122 3.61 -7.61 -22.24
N LEU A 123 4.35 -7.68 -21.13
CA LEU A 123 4.06 -8.58 -20.01
C LEU A 123 2.71 -8.28 -19.35
N SER A 124 2.34 -7.01 -19.23
CA SER A 124 1.03 -6.62 -18.68
C SER A 124 -0.12 -7.05 -19.57
N ILE A 125 0.05 -6.98 -20.89
CA ILE A 125 -0.96 -7.45 -21.86
C ILE A 125 -1.03 -8.97 -21.82
N LEU A 126 0.10 -9.67 -21.95
CA LEU A 126 0.18 -11.13 -21.94
C LEU A 126 -0.36 -11.72 -20.63
N GLY A 127 -0.04 -11.10 -19.48
CA GLY A 127 -0.52 -11.52 -18.17
C GLY A 127 -2.04 -11.40 -17.97
N THR A 128 -2.75 -10.74 -18.88
CA THR A 128 -4.23 -10.65 -18.89
C THR A 128 -4.88 -11.51 -19.98
N THR A 129 -4.09 -12.22 -20.77
CA THR A 129 -4.56 -13.09 -21.85
C THR A 129 -4.74 -14.53 -21.36
N GLU A 130 -5.59 -15.30 -22.06
CA GLU A 130 -5.74 -16.73 -21.79
C GLU A 130 -4.42 -17.48 -21.98
N GLU A 131 -4.16 -18.46 -21.13
CA GLU A 131 -2.86 -19.13 -21.02
C GLU A 131 -2.35 -19.72 -22.35
N SER A 132 -3.25 -20.32 -23.14
CA SER A 132 -2.89 -20.91 -24.45
C SER A 132 -2.40 -19.84 -25.44
N ILE A 133 -3.11 -18.72 -25.53
CA ILE A 133 -2.77 -17.59 -26.39
C ILE A 133 -1.52 -16.87 -25.85
N ALA A 134 -1.43 -16.70 -24.52
CA ALA A 134 -0.32 -16.07 -23.84
C ALA A 134 0.99 -16.82 -24.11
N ASN A 135 0.98 -18.15 -23.95
CA ASN A 135 2.13 -19.00 -24.18
C ASN A 135 2.56 -18.96 -25.65
N GLY A 136 1.61 -19.06 -26.60
CA GLY A 136 1.91 -18.95 -28.02
C GLY A 136 2.54 -17.60 -28.41
N LEU A 137 1.97 -16.50 -27.93
CA LEU A 137 2.53 -15.16 -28.16
C LEU A 137 3.88 -14.96 -27.47
N LEU A 138 4.05 -15.47 -26.25
CA LEU A 138 5.32 -15.40 -25.53
C LEU A 138 6.41 -16.15 -26.30
N THR A 139 6.13 -17.38 -26.75
CA THR A 139 7.07 -18.15 -27.57
C THR A 139 7.42 -17.39 -28.85
N TYR A 140 6.42 -16.86 -29.56
CA TYR A 140 6.66 -16.06 -30.76
C TYR A 140 7.54 -14.83 -30.48
N ILE A 141 7.25 -14.07 -29.43
CA ILE A 141 8.01 -12.86 -29.05
C ILE A 141 9.45 -13.24 -28.69
N VAL A 142 9.64 -14.28 -27.88
CA VAL A 142 10.97 -14.76 -27.48
C VAL A 142 11.77 -15.20 -28.71
N THR A 143 11.17 -16.01 -29.59
CA THR A 143 11.82 -16.45 -30.84
C THR A 143 12.17 -15.27 -31.74
N PHE A 144 11.25 -14.32 -31.92
CA PHE A 144 11.48 -13.10 -32.71
C PHE A 144 12.65 -12.29 -32.14
N TYR A 145 12.70 -12.08 -30.83
CA TYR A 145 13.81 -11.39 -30.17
C TYR A 145 15.13 -12.13 -30.36
N ILE A 146 15.17 -13.47 -30.22
CA ILE A 146 16.37 -14.26 -30.47
C ILE A 146 16.87 -14.06 -31.90
N CYS A 147 15.98 -14.14 -32.89
CA CYS A 147 16.34 -13.89 -34.30
C CYS A 147 16.85 -12.47 -34.53
N TYR A 148 16.19 -11.46 -33.97
CA TYR A 148 16.62 -10.07 -34.06
C TYR A 148 17.99 -9.83 -33.41
N PHE A 149 18.27 -10.44 -32.26
CA PHE A 149 19.55 -10.33 -31.58
C PHE A 149 20.68 -11.06 -32.31
N LEU A 150 20.41 -12.24 -32.86
CA LEU A 150 21.35 -12.95 -33.74
C LEU A 150 21.71 -12.09 -34.95
N TRP A 151 20.72 -11.47 -35.59
CA TRP A 151 20.93 -10.57 -36.70
C TRP A 151 21.77 -9.33 -36.31
N LEU A 152 21.45 -8.66 -35.20
CA LEU A 152 22.21 -7.52 -34.68
C LEU A 152 23.66 -7.88 -34.33
N TYR A 153 23.88 -9.07 -33.77
CA TYR A 153 25.21 -9.57 -33.43
C TYR A 153 26.06 -9.82 -34.69
N ILE A 154 25.46 -10.45 -35.71
CA ILE A 154 26.14 -10.82 -36.96
C ILE A 154 26.46 -9.59 -37.82
N GLN A 155 25.49 -8.68 -38.04
CA GLN A 155 25.63 -7.56 -38.97
C GLN A 155 26.34 -6.34 -38.35
N ASN A 156 25.98 -5.96 -37.13
CA ASN A 156 26.29 -4.62 -36.61
C ASN A 156 27.27 -4.59 -35.43
N LYS A 157 27.69 -5.75 -34.90
CA LYS A 157 28.52 -5.88 -33.68
C LYS A 157 28.07 -4.96 -32.53
N ASN A 158 26.78 -4.64 -32.45
CA ASN A 158 26.25 -3.59 -31.57
C ASN A 158 25.96 -4.14 -30.16
N ILE A 159 27.02 -4.57 -29.47
CA ILE A 159 26.99 -5.19 -28.13
C ILE A 159 26.35 -4.25 -27.08
N LYS A 160 26.43 -2.93 -27.30
CA LYS A 160 25.85 -1.94 -26.38
C LYS A 160 24.32 -2.01 -26.31
N SER A 161 23.64 -2.21 -27.45
CA SER A 161 22.19 -2.37 -27.50
C SER A 161 21.74 -3.68 -26.85
N LEU A 162 22.51 -4.76 -27.05
CA LEU A 162 22.26 -6.06 -26.44
C LEU A 162 22.36 -6.00 -24.91
N GLY A 163 23.43 -5.38 -24.40
CA GLY A 163 23.58 -5.15 -22.95
C GLY A 163 22.43 -4.33 -22.37
N ALA A 164 21.99 -3.28 -23.07
CA ALA A 164 20.86 -2.46 -22.64
C ALA A 164 19.56 -3.25 -22.50
N PHE A 165 19.30 -4.19 -23.42
CA PHE A 165 18.14 -5.07 -23.37
C PHE A 165 18.18 -6.02 -22.16
N PHE A 166 19.30 -6.70 -21.91
CA PHE A 166 19.41 -7.62 -20.76
C PHE A 166 19.26 -6.90 -19.41
N ILE A 167 19.78 -5.68 -19.31
CA ILE A 167 19.57 -4.84 -18.12
C ILE A 167 18.08 -4.44 -18.03
N GLY A 168 17.45 -4.09 -19.15
CA GLY A 168 16.02 -3.80 -19.21
C GLY A 168 15.16 -4.99 -18.76
N LEU A 169 15.52 -6.22 -19.14
CA LEU A 169 14.89 -7.46 -18.64
C LEU A 169 15.09 -7.62 -17.13
N PHE A 170 16.30 -7.41 -16.63
CA PHE A 170 16.59 -7.50 -15.19
C PHE A 170 15.76 -6.51 -14.36
N LEU A 171 15.57 -5.28 -14.84
CA LEU A 171 14.70 -4.28 -14.20
C LEU A 171 13.21 -4.65 -14.22
N ASN A 172 12.78 -5.56 -15.09
CA ASN A 172 11.41 -6.05 -15.12
C ASN A 172 11.11 -7.11 -14.06
N ILE A 173 12.12 -7.77 -13.47
CA ILE A 173 11.91 -8.74 -12.37
C ILE A 173 11.16 -8.11 -11.19
N PRO A 174 11.61 -6.98 -10.58
CA PRO A 174 10.85 -6.33 -9.51
C PRO A 174 9.48 -5.82 -10.00
N THR A 175 9.41 -5.33 -11.23
CA THR A 175 8.17 -4.81 -11.82
C THR A 175 7.10 -5.90 -11.97
N LEU A 176 7.50 -7.12 -12.35
CA LEU A 176 6.63 -8.29 -12.39
C LEU A 176 6.08 -8.66 -11.02
N ILE A 177 6.93 -8.68 -9.98
CA ILE A 177 6.49 -8.95 -8.61
C ILE A 177 5.43 -7.93 -8.18
N ILE A 178 5.67 -6.66 -8.47
CA ILE A 178 4.72 -5.57 -8.17
C ILE A 178 3.39 -5.76 -8.91
N ILE A 179 3.43 -6.06 -10.21
CA ILE A 179 2.25 -6.30 -11.04
C ILE A 179 1.44 -7.50 -10.52
N ILE A 180 2.09 -8.60 -10.15
CA ILE A 180 1.43 -9.78 -9.58
C ILE A 180 0.75 -9.43 -8.26
N LEU A 181 1.44 -8.69 -7.39
CA LEU A 181 0.87 -8.23 -6.12
C LEU A 181 -0.35 -7.35 -6.35
N ILE A 182 -0.29 -6.41 -7.28
CA ILE A 182 -1.42 -5.55 -7.66
C ILE A 182 -2.57 -6.39 -8.21
N TYR A 183 -2.29 -7.30 -9.15
CA TYR A 183 -3.29 -8.18 -9.75
C TYR A 183 -4.08 -8.95 -8.69
N ASN A 184 -3.37 -9.54 -7.72
CA ASN A 184 -3.96 -10.33 -6.65
C ASN A 184 -4.67 -9.45 -5.60
N LYS A 185 -4.01 -8.39 -5.10
CA LYS A 185 -4.52 -7.59 -3.97
C LYS A 185 -5.59 -6.59 -4.36
N ALA A 186 -5.58 -6.08 -5.60
CA ALA A 186 -6.65 -5.25 -6.16
C ALA A 186 -7.82 -6.07 -6.74
N ALA A 187 -7.78 -7.41 -6.58
CA ALA A 187 -8.82 -8.35 -7.00
C ALA A 187 -9.17 -8.21 -8.49
N LEU A 188 -8.16 -8.07 -9.35
CA LEU A 188 -8.37 -7.85 -10.78
C LEU A 188 -8.91 -9.09 -11.52
N ALA A 189 -8.99 -10.25 -10.87
CA ALA A 189 -9.41 -11.50 -11.47
C ALA A 189 -10.79 -11.44 -12.17
N ASN A 190 -11.77 -10.80 -11.53
CA ASN A 190 -13.18 -10.79 -11.98
C ASN A 190 -13.56 -9.57 -12.83
N ILE A 191 -12.58 -8.80 -13.29
CA ILE A 191 -12.79 -7.60 -14.11
C ILE A 191 -12.67 -7.96 -15.59
N GLU A 192 -13.34 -7.21 -16.46
CA GLU A 192 -13.13 -7.33 -17.91
C GLU A 192 -11.66 -7.07 -18.29
N ARG A 193 -11.17 -7.82 -19.28
CA ARG A 193 -9.76 -7.80 -19.71
C ARG A 193 -9.26 -6.40 -20.06
N ALA A 194 -10.05 -5.61 -20.77
CA ALA A 194 -9.66 -4.24 -21.15
C ALA A 194 -9.40 -3.35 -19.93
N ALA A 195 -10.26 -3.42 -18.92
CA ALA A 195 -10.08 -2.70 -17.67
C ALA A 195 -8.87 -3.20 -16.88
N LYS A 196 -8.59 -4.52 -16.85
CA LYS A 196 -7.35 -5.05 -16.23
C LYS A 196 -6.11 -4.43 -16.86
N VAL A 197 -6.05 -4.40 -18.20
CA VAL A 197 -4.92 -3.82 -18.94
C VAL A 197 -4.76 -2.35 -18.61
N ILE A 198 -5.84 -1.56 -18.62
CA ILE A 198 -5.80 -0.14 -18.27
C ILE A 198 -5.25 0.08 -16.86
N ILE A 199 -5.74 -0.67 -15.86
CA ILE A 199 -5.25 -0.56 -14.47
C ILE A 199 -3.74 -0.84 -14.41
N LEU A 200 -3.29 -1.95 -15.01
CA LEU A 200 -1.88 -2.32 -15.01
C LEU A 200 -0.99 -1.29 -15.72
N LEU A 201 -1.43 -0.76 -16.86
CA LEU A 201 -0.71 0.29 -17.58
C LEU A 201 -0.54 1.55 -16.72
N ILE A 202 -1.53 1.92 -15.93
CA ILE A 202 -1.39 3.10 -15.06
C ILE A 202 -0.43 2.82 -13.91
N TYR A 203 -0.43 1.61 -13.34
CA TYR A 203 0.60 1.22 -12.38
C TYR A 203 2.01 1.22 -12.98
N LEU A 204 2.17 0.86 -14.26
CA LEU A 204 3.45 1.01 -14.96
C LEU A 204 3.91 2.47 -15.02
N ILE A 205 3.00 3.42 -15.24
CA ILE A 205 3.32 4.86 -15.21
C ILE A 205 3.88 5.24 -13.83
N MET A 206 3.24 4.76 -12.75
CA MET A 206 3.67 5.04 -11.37
C MET A 206 5.04 4.43 -11.05
N ILE A 207 5.37 3.28 -11.62
CA ILE A 207 6.65 2.58 -11.43
C ILE A 207 7.78 3.24 -12.24
N TYR A 208 7.51 3.60 -13.49
CA TYR A 208 8.54 4.10 -14.42
C TYR A 208 8.72 5.62 -14.38
N MET A 209 7.75 6.41 -13.93
CA MET A 209 7.91 7.87 -13.81
C MET A 209 9.08 8.26 -12.88
N PRO A 210 9.23 7.69 -11.67
CA PRO A 210 10.39 7.95 -10.82
C PRO A 210 11.71 7.55 -11.49
N LEU A 211 11.69 6.49 -12.29
CA LEU A 211 12.85 5.96 -13.00
C LEU A 211 13.32 6.91 -14.11
N ILE A 212 12.39 7.43 -14.92
CA ILE A 212 12.65 8.43 -15.95
C ILE A 212 13.22 9.71 -15.32
N ILE A 213 12.61 10.20 -14.24
CA ILE A 213 13.06 11.41 -13.54
C ILE A 213 14.47 11.20 -12.94
N SER A 214 14.71 10.05 -12.29
CA SER A 214 16.04 9.71 -11.74
C SER A 214 17.11 9.70 -12.83
N ASN A 215 16.79 9.13 -13.99
CA ASN A 215 17.71 9.09 -15.12
C ASN A 215 18.11 10.50 -15.61
N ASP A 216 17.14 11.40 -15.74
CA ASP A 216 17.40 12.77 -16.19
C ASP A 216 18.32 13.51 -15.22
N ILE A 217 18.12 13.33 -13.90
CA ILE A 217 18.97 13.92 -12.86
C ILE A 217 20.39 13.34 -12.93
N LEU A 218 20.52 12.01 -13.04
CA LEU A 218 21.80 11.32 -13.04
C LEU A 218 22.62 11.57 -14.32
N THR A 219 21.95 11.76 -15.46
CA THR A 219 22.61 11.95 -16.76
C THR A 219 23.01 13.39 -17.04
N LYS A 220 22.17 14.38 -16.67
CA LYS A 220 22.43 15.80 -17.00
C LYS A 220 23.51 16.48 -16.14
N LYS A 221 24.03 15.84 -15.08
CA LYS A 221 25.03 16.42 -14.14
C LYS A 221 24.68 17.84 -13.66
N GLU A 222 23.43 18.29 -13.80
CA GLU A 222 23.02 19.57 -13.23
C GLU A 222 23.21 19.47 -11.72
N LYS A 223 23.80 20.50 -11.12
CA LYS A 223 23.72 20.69 -9.67
C LYS A 223 22.25 20.96 -9.35
N THR A 224 21.45 19.89 -9.25
CA THR A 224 20.10 19.98 -8.72
C THR A 224 20.21 20.53 -7.32
N ARG A 225 19.77 21.78 -7.13
CA ARG A 225 19.67 22.40 -5.81
C ARG A 225 18.81 21.48 -4.93
N LYS A 226 19.14 21.39 -3.63
CA LYS A 226 18.42 20.56 -2.66
C LYS A 226 16.88 20.77 -2.71
N ASN A 227 16.44 21.99 -3.00
CA ASN A 227 15.02 22.33 -3.16
C ASN A 227 14.35 21.66 -4.37
N ASN A 228 15.08 21.38 -5.46
CA ASN A 228 14.53 20.70 -6.63
C ASN A 228 14.31 19.21 -6.36
N LEU A 229 15.20 18.56 -5.61
CA LEU A 229 15.03 17.15 -5.20
C LEU A 229 13.81 16.95 -4.30
N LEU A 230 13.61 17.87 -3.34
CA LEU A 230 12.41 17.87 -2.49
C LEU A 230 11.14 18.00 -3.34
N LYS A 231 11.11 18.95 -4.29
CA LYS A 231 9.98 19.13 -5.21
C LYS A 231 9.71 17.87 -6.02
N ILE A 232 10.74 17.26 -6.60
CA ILE A 232 10.61 16.01 -7.37
C ILE A 232 10.00 14.89 -6.52
N PHE A 233 10.49 14.69 -5.29
CA PHE A 233 9.98 13.66 -4.38
C PHE A 233 8.50 13.91 -4.01
N ILE A 234 8.15 15.16 -3.72
CA ILE A 234 6.77 15.55 -3.42
C ILE A 234 5.88 15.30 -4.64
N THR A 235 6.29 15.72 -5.84
CA THR A 235 5.52 15.50 -7.07
C THR A 235 5.31 14.02 -7.34
N ILE A 236 6.35 13.19 -7.24
CA ILE A 236 6.23 11.73 -7.43
C ILE A 236 5.25 11.14 -6.40
N SER A 237 5.37 11.51 -5.13
CA SER A 237 4.49 11.02 -4.07
C SER A 237 3.04 11.41 -4.32
N LEU A 238 2.78 12.66 -4.72
CA LEU A 238 1.44 13.15 -5.05
C LEU A 238 0.84 12.40 -6.25
N VAL A 239 1.63 12.15 -7.29
CA VAL A 239 1.20 11.37 -8.46
C VAL A 239 0.84 9.94 -8.06
N ILE A 240 1.68 9.29 -7.25
CA ILE A 240 1.41 7.94 -6.75
C ILE A 240 0.11 7.90 -5.94
N VAL A 241 -0.08 8.84 -5.01
CA VAL A 241 -1.29 8.89 -4.18
C VAL A 241 -2.52 9.16 -5.04
N TYR A 242 -2.46 10.11 -5.96
CA TYR A 242 -3.57 10.48 -6.83
C TYR A 242 -4.04 9.31 -7.72
N PHE A 243 -3.12 8.65 -8.42
CA PHE A 243 -3.49 7.52 -9.29
C PHE A 243 -3.96 6.30 -8.49
N THR A 244 -3.37 6.05 -7.31
CA THR A 244 -3.86 4.98 -6.43
C THR A 244 -5.29 5.28 -5.96
N ALA A 245 -5.56 6.51 -5.53
CA ALA A 245 -6.88 6.92 -5.05
C ALA A 245 -7.97 6.86 -6.12
N THR A 246 -7.62 7.22 -7.35
CA THR A 246 -8.59 7.30 -8.46
C THR A 246 -8.90 5.93 -9.06
N ILE A 247 -7.90 5.06 -9.23
CA ILE A 247 -8.06 3.79 -9.94
C ILE A 247 -8.41 2.65 -8.99
N THR A 248 -7.82 2.68 -7.80
CA THR A 248 -8.04 1.68 -6.76
C THR A 248 -8.51 2.31 -5.45
N PRO A 249 -9.66 3.02 -5.42
CA PRO A 249 -10.12 3.74 -4.23
C PRO A 249 -10.32 2.83 -3.02
N GLY A 250 -10.80 1.61 -3.21
CA GLY A 250 -10.95 0.63 -2.13
C GLY A 250 -9.62 0.11 -1.57
N LEU A 251 -8.50 0.32 -2.27
CA LEU A 251 -7.18 0.10 -1.68
C LEU A 251 -6.96 1.03 -0.49
N ILE A 252 -7.34 2.32 -0.59
CA ILE A 252 -7.23 3.27 0.53
C ILE A 252 -8.06 2.80 1.72
N ILE A 253 -9.26 2.27 1.48
CA ILE A 253 -10.12 1.67 2.52
C ILE A 253 -9.40 0.49 3.19
N LYS A 254 -8.79 -0.41 2.41
CA LYS A 254 -7.99 -1.51 2.96
C LYS A 254 -6.76 -1.04 3.73
N LEU A 255 -6.02 -0.05 3.22
CA LEU A 255 -4.85 0.51 3.90
C LEU A 255 -5.23 1.15 5.24
N ASN A 256 -6.39 1.82 5.30
CA ASN A 256 -6.95 2.35 6.54
C ASN A 256 -7.32 1.21 7.51
N ASN A 257 -7.99 0.14 7.06
CA ASN A 257 -8.26 -1.04 7.92
C ASN A 257 -6.97 -1.67 8.47
N TYR A 258 -5.95 -1.82 7.62
CA TYR A 258 -4.66 -2.33 8.05
C TYR A 258 -3.99 -1.39 9.05
N ALA A 259 -4.07 -0.06 8.87
CA ALA A 259 -3.53 0.89 9.83
C ALA A 259 -4.19 0.73 11.21
N ILE A 260 -5.52 0.61 11.25
CA ILE A 260 -6.28 0.38 12.49
C ILE A 260 -5.93 -0.97 13.11
N SER A 261 -5.75 -2.01 12.30
CA SER A 261 -5.34 -3.34 12.78
C SER A 261 -3.91 -3.38 13.31
N PHE A 262 -2.95 -2.79 12.61
CA PHE A 262 -1.55 -2.65 13.06
C PHE A 262 -1.43 -1.79 14.33
N ALA A 263 -2.34 -0.84 14.55
CA ALA A 263 -2.44 -0.10 15.79
C ALA A 263 -3.04 -0.92 16.95
N GLY A 264 -3.46 -2.17 16.71
CA GLY A 264 -4.06 -3.07 17.69
C GLY A 264 -5.55 -2.86 17.92
N LEU A 265 -6.21 -2.00 17.14
CA LEU A 265 -7.59 -1.58 17.37
C LEU A 265 -8.61 -2.41 16.58
N ARG A 266 -8.18 -3.29 15.69
CA ARG A 266 -9.05 -4.19 14.88
C ARG A 266 -8.36 -5.54 14.72
N SER A 267 -9.13 -6.61 14.65
CA SER A 267 -8.64 -7.90 14.17
C SER A 267 -9.53 -8.48 13.07
N ASP A 268 -8.89 -9.16 12.11
CA ASP A 268 -9.56 -9.98 11.10
C ASP A 268 -9.67 -11.45 11.56
N ASP A 269 -9.26 -11.77 12.79
CA ASP A 269 -9.43 -13.08 13.42
C ASP A 269 -10.69 -13.12 14.31
N LYS A 270 -11.28 -14.32 14.43
CA LYS A 270 -12.43 -14.56 15.32
C LYS A 270 -11.97 -14.79 16.75
N PHE A 271 -12.65 -14.15 17.70
CA PHE A 271 -12.45 -14.39 19.13
C PHE A 271 -13.76 -14.78 19.80
N TRP A 272 -13.63 -15.49 20.93
CA TRP A 272 -14.75 -15.84 21.79
C TRP A 272 -15.02 -14.73 22.79
N TYR A 273 -16.29 -14.36 22.93
CA TYR A 273 -16.76 -13.34 23.85
C TYR A 273 -17.95 -13.84 24.64
N LYS A 274 -17.96 -13.55 25.94
CA LYS A 274 -19.09 -13.85 26.81
C LYS A 274 -20.05 -12.66 26.82
N ILE A 275 -21.34 -12.90 26.60
CA ILE A 275 -22.38 -11.88 26.61
C ILE A 275 -23.54 -12.27 27.52
N ASN A 276 -24.23 -11.28 28.07
CA ASN A 276 -25.46 -11.48 28.84
C ASN A 276 -26.66 -11.42 27.89
N THR A 277 -27.48 -12.46 27.85
CA THR A 277 -28.62 -12.57 26.94
C THR A 277 -29.76 -11.63 27.32
N GLU A 278 -29.86 -11.23 28.59
CA GLU A 278 -30.88 -10.30 29.10
C GLU A 278 -30.74 -8.89 28.51
N ASN A 279 -29.55 -8.53 28.00
CA ASN A 279 -29.29 -7.23 27.40
C ASN A 279 -29.81 -7.10 25.95
N PHE A 280 -30.40 -8.16 25.39
CA PHE A 280 -30.86 -8.20 24.00
C PHE A 280 -32.36 -8.54 23.91
N PRO A 281 -33.10 -7.93 22.98
CA PRO A 281 -34.50 -8.30 22.74
C PRO A 281 -34.65 -9.77 22.34
N SER A 282 -35.78 -10.38 22.72
CA SER A 282 -36.10 -11.76 22.39
C SER A 282 -35.99 -12.02 20.88
N GLY A 283 -35.32 -13.12 20.49
CA GLY A 283 -35.10 -13.51 19.10
C GLY A 283 -34.05 -12.71 18.33
N TRP A 284 -33.51 -11.61 18.88
CA TRP A 284 -32.51 -10.78 18.20
C TRP A 284 -31.18 -11.51 18.01
N LEU A 285 -30.70 -12.22 19.04
CA LEU A 285 -29.47 -13.02 18.97
C LEU A 285 -29.62 -14.21 18.01
N GLU A 286 -30.78 -14.84 17.98
CA GLU A 286 -31.06 -15.94 17.05
C GLU A 286 -31.01 -15.46 15.60
N TYR A 287 -31.69 -14.35 15.29
CA TYR A 287 -31.74 -13.80 13.94
C TYR A 287 -30.39 -13.26 13.43
N ASN A 288 -29.62 -12.56 14.30
CA ASN A 288 -28.40 -11.85 13.88
C ASN A 288 -27.11 -12.66 14.09
N TRP A 289 -27.11 -13.59 15.06
CA TRP A 289 -25.94 -14.37 15.46
C TRP A 289 -26.14 -15.89 15.37
N GLY A 290 -27.35 -16.37 15.04
CA GLY A 290 -27.62 -17.81 14.93
C GLY A 290 -27.58 -18.55 16.27
N VAL A 291 -27.71 -17.81 17.38
CA VAL A 291 -27.63 -18.36 18.74
C VAL A 291 -29.05 -18.50 19.29
N SER A 292 -29.51 -19.74 19.45
CA SER A 292 -30.78 -20.03 20.12
C SER A 292 -30.64 -19.76 21.62
N SER A 293 -31.22 -18.64 22.10
CA SER A 293 -31.14 -18.19 23.50
C SER A 293 -32.09 -18.98 24.41
N ILE A 294 -31.92 -20.31 24.51
CA ILE A 294 -32.77 -21.14 25.35
C ILE A 294 -32.25 -21.08 26.80
N ASN A 295 -32.93 -20.30 27.64
CA ASN A 295 -32.84 -20.24 29.11
C ASN A 295 -31.47 -19.99 29.77
N GLN A 296 -30.44 -19.60 29.02
CA GLN A 296 -29.12 -19.26 29.57
C GLN A 296 -28.97 -17.74 29.72
N LYS A 297 -28.60 -17.28 30.92
CA LYS A 297 -28.31 -15.86 31.22
C LYS A 297 -27.06 -15.34 30.50
N GLU A 298 -26.08 -16.21 30.29
CA GLU A 298 -24.84 -15.86 29.63
C GLU A 298 -24.54 -16.86 28.52
N VAL A 299 -24.08 -16.37 27.37
CA VAL A 299 -23.72 -17.21 26.23
C VAL A 299 -22.37 -16.75 25.66
N TRP A 300 -21.59 -17.71 25.19
CA TRP A 300 -20.38 -17.44 24.43
C TRP A 300 -20.70 -17.30 22.95
N ILE A 301 -20.29 -16.18 22.37
CA ILE A 301 -20.40 -15.89 20.94
C ILE A 301 -19.01 -15.80 20.33
N GLN A 302 -18.91 -16.19 19.06
CA GLN A 302 -17.68 -16.03 18.29
C GLN A 302 -17.88 -14.93 17.24
N GLY A 303 -16.99 -13.95 17.19
CA GLY A 303 -17.10 -12.84 16.24
C GLY A 303 -15.79 -12.10 16.01
N TYR A 304 -15.86 -11.13 15.08
CA TYR A 304 -14.72 -10.33 14.65
C TYR A 304 -14.73 -8.96 15.36
N PRO A 305 -13.66 -8.59 16.10
CA PRO A 305 -13.55 -7.27 16.69
C PRO A 305 -13.22 -6.23 15.61
N ILE A 306 -14.26 -5.55 15.14
CA ILE A 306 -14.12 -4.54 14.09
C ILE A 306 -13.58 -3.21 14.63
N ILE A 307 -13.75 -2.93 15.93
CA ILE A 307 -12.99 -1.90 16.63
C ILE A 307 -12.87 -2.27 18.11
N GLN A 308 -11.72 -2.05 18.74
CA GLN A 308 -11.48 -2.34 20.15
C GLN A 308 -10.44 -1.40 20.77
N ASN A 309 -10.54 -1.23 22.08
CA ASN A 309 -9.50 -0.65 22.93
C ASN A 309 -9.51 -1.34 24.31
N ASN A 310 -8.91 -0.69 25.32
CA ASN A 310 -8.86 -1.23 26.67
C ASN A 310 -10.22 -1.25 27.38
N ASN A 311 -11.18 -0.43 26.94
CA ASN A 311 -12.46 -0.23 27.61
C ASN A 311 -13.62 -0.90 26.86
N ILE A 312 -13.56 -0.93 25.53
CA ILE A 312 -14.63 -1.44 24.67
C ILE A 312 -14.11 -2.42 23.62
N THR A 313 -14.95 -3.37 23.25
CA THR A 313 -14.80 -4.21 22.07
C THR A 313 -16.11 -4.20 21.29
N PHE A 314 -16.07 -3.78 20.03
CA PHE A 314 -17.21 -3.84 19.13
C PHE A 314 -17.04 -5.01 18.16
N VAL A 315 -17.92 -6.01 18.29
CA VAL A 315 -17.77 -7.33 17.67
C VAL A 315 -18.90 -7.57 16.69
N CYS A 316 -18.57 -8.04 15.49
CA CYS A 316 -19.54 -8.39 14.45
C CYS A 316 -19.59 -9.89 14.19
N SER A 317 -20.78 -10.37 13.83
CA SER A 317 -20.98 -11.75 13.37
C SER A 317 -20.31 -12.00 12.02
N GLU A 318 -20.05 -13.27 11.69
CA GLU A 318 -19.44 -13.68 10.42
C GLU A 318 -20.25 -13.21 9.20
N LYS A 319 -21.59 -13.27 9.28
CA LYS A 319 -22.47 -12.76 8.23
C LYS A 319 -22.22 -11.28 7.96
N THR A 320 -22.11 -10.48 9.02
CA THR A 320 -21.89 -9.03 8.93
C THR A 320 -20.48 -8.72 8.41
N HIS A 321 -19.46 -9.37 8.97
CA HIS A 321 -18.07 -9.21 8.52
C HIS A 321 -17.91 -9.56 7.02
N SER A 322 -18.54 -10.65 6.56
CA SER A 322 -18.54 -11.03 5.14
C SER A 322 -19.19 -9.96 4.24
N LEU A 323 -20.26 -9.31 4.70
CA LEU A 323 -20.88 -8.19 3.97
C LEU A 323 -19.96 -6.97 3.90
N MET A 324 -19.21 -6.68 4.97
CA MET A 324 -18.20 -5.62 4.99
C MET A 324 -17.05 -5.93 4.02
N ASP A 325 -16.55 -7.17 4.00
CA ASP A 325 -15.50 -7.59 3.07
C ASP A 325 -15.96 -7.51 1.61
N LYS A 326 -17.22 -7.89 1.33
CA LYS A 326 -17.84 -7.69 0.01
C LYS A 326 -17.95 -6.22 -0.34
N TYR A 327 -18.32 -5.36 0.62
CA TYR A 327 -18.41 -3.91 0.40
C TYR A 327 -17.07 -3.32 -0.03
N ILE A 328 -15.99 -3.68 0.68
CA ILE A 328 -14.63 -3.22 0.37
C ILE A 328 -14.20 -3.77 -0.99
N SER A 329 -14.40 -5.07 -1.21
CA SER A 329 -13.99 -5.75 -2.44
C SER A 329 -14.67 -5.19 -3.69
N ALA A 330 -15.97 -4.89 -3.60
CA ALA A 330 -16.73 -4.29 -4.70
C ALA A 330 -16.33 -2.83 -5.01
N ARG A 331 -15.50 -2.21 -4.16
CA ARG A 331 -14.99 -0.84 -4.33
C ARG A 331 -13.47 -0.81 -4.54
N LEU A 332 -12.81 -1.97 -4.68
CA LEU A 332 -11.34 -2.03 -4.82
C LEU A 332 -10.82 -1.31 -6.04
N ASN A 333 -11.58 -1.28 -7.12
CA ASN A 333 -11.22 -0.64 -8.38
C ASN A 333 -12.43 0.06 -9.00
N LEU A 334 -12.16 1.01 -9.90
CA LEU A 334 -13.16 1.85 -10.54
C LEU A 334 -14.08 1.09 -11.52
N PHE A 335 -13.68 -0.10 -11.98
CA PHE A 335 -14.34 -0.83 -13.06
C PHE A 335 -15.28 -1.96 -12.58
N VAL A 336 -15.49 -2.11 -11.26
CA VAL A 336 -16.49 -3.06 -10.75
C VAL A 336 -17.90 -2.55 -11.02
N GLN A 337 -18.66 -3.28 -11.85
CA GLN A 337 -20.00 -2.88 -12.30
C GLN A 337 -21.08 -3.00 -11.21
N LYS A 338 -20.97 -3.97 -10.28
CA LYS A 338 -21.97 -4.18 -9.21
C LYS A 338 -21.37 -3.89 -7.83
N LYS A 339 -21.85 -2.82 -7.21
CA LYS A 339 -21.52 -2.47 -5.83
C LYS A 339 -22.38 -3.31 -4.88
N ASN A 340 -21.82 -4.41 -4.39
CA ASN A 340 -22.47 -5.31 -3.43
C ASN A 340 -21.82 -5.16 -2.03
N GLY A 341 -22.48 -5.71 -1.00
CA GLY A 341 -22.03 -5.66 0.40
C GLY A 341 -22.56 -4.45 1.18
N SER A 342 -22.33 -4.45 2.48
CA SER A 342 -22.80 -3.41 3.41
C SER A 342 -21.75 -3.13 4.48
N MET A 343 -21.70 -1.88 4.95
CA MET A 343 -20.96 -1.49 6.17
C MET A 343 -21.88 -1.33 7.38
N ASP A 344 -23.15 -1.72 7.27
CA ASP A 344 -24.12 -1.69 8.35
C ASP A 344 -23.65 -2.59 9.51
N THR A 345 -23.51 -1.98 10.69
CA THR A 345 -23.06 -2.63 11.92
C THR A 345 -24.17 -2.81 12.96
N LYS A 346 -25.45 -2.65 12.60
CA LYS A 346 -26.60 -2.78 13.52
C LYS A 346 -26.72 -4.15 14.19
N SER A 347 -26.21 -5.20 13.54
CA SER A 347 -26.15 -6.57 14.06
C SER A 347 -24.95 -6.82 14.98
N CYS A 348 -24.04 -5.87 15.13
CA CYS A 348 -22.84 -6.01 15.94
C CYS A 348 -23.11 -5.65 17.41
N ILE A 349 -22.26 -6.15 18.30
CA ILE A 349 -22.43 -6.06 19.76
C ILE A 349 -21.28 -5.24 20.34
N LEU A 350 -21.61 -4.28 21.21
CA LEU A 350 -20.63 -3.55 22.00
C LEU A 350 -20.47 -4.23 23.37
N ILE A 351 -19.24 -4.58 23.69
CA ILE A 351 -18.85 -5.20 24.96
C ILE A 351 -17.96 -4.23 25.69
N GLU A 352 -18.38 -3.80 26.87
CA GLU A 352 -17.56 -3.00 27.77
C GLU A 352 -16.74 -3.94 28.66
N LYS A 353 -15.42 -3.71 28.77
CA LYS A 353 -14.50 -4.61 29.50
C LYS A 353 -14.48 -4.36 31.01
N ASN A 354 -14.99 -3.22 31.47
CA ASN A 354 -14.96 -2.80 32.89
C ASN A 354 -16.35 -2.81 33.56
N THR A 355 -17.37 -3.31 32.87
CA THR A 355 -18.74 -3.48 33.38
C THR A 355 -19.19 -4.86 32.93
N ASP A 356 -19.85 -5.63 33.80
CA ASP A 356 -20.42 -6.96 33.46
C ASP A 356 -21.58 -6.87 32.44
N SER A 357 -21.70 -5.75 31.71
CA SER A 357 -22.80 -5.41 30.82
C SER A 357 -22.30 -5.21 29.38
N SER A 358 -22.69 -6.13 28.51
CA SER A 358 -22.67 -5.93 27.04
C SER A 358 -23.91 -5.13 26.64
N VAL A 359 -23.75 -3.99 25.98
CA VAL A 359 -24.88 -3.09 25.69
C VAL A 359 -25.08 -3.00 24.18
N LYS A 360 -26.34 -3.00 23.72
CA LYS A 360 -26.68 -2.74 22.31
C LYS A 360 -26.36 -1.29 21.96
N VAL A 361 -25.85 -1.05 20.76
CA VAL A 361 -25.72 0.33 20.22
C VAL A 361 -27.12 0.93 20.06
N THR A 362 -27.39 2.01 20.81
CA THR A 362 -28.61 2.81 20.67
C THR A 362 -28.44 3.84 19.54
N GLU A 363 -29.51 4.04 18.76
CA GLU A 363 -29.56 4.95 17.61
C GLU A 363 -29.22 6.39 18.05
N SER A 364 -28.17 6.97 17.49
CA SER A 364 -28.01 8.44 17.50
C SER A 364 -28.66 9.01 16.25
N ALA A 365 -29.60 9.92 16.49
CA ALA A 365 -30.39 10.69 15.54
C ALA A 365 -29.68 11.01 14.21
N THR A 366 -30.42 10.79 13.13
CA THR A 366 -30.20 11.42 11.83
C THR A 366 -29.88 12.91 12.01
N ALA A 367 -28.66 13.31 11.69
CA ALA A 367 -28.36 14.71 11.41
C ALA A 367 -29.03 15.10 10.08
N PRO A 368 -29.56 16.34 9.96
CA PRO A 368 -30.40 16.72 8.85
C PRO A 368 -29.62 16.70 7.54
N ILE A 369 -30.31 16.28 6.49
CA ILE A 369 -29.93 16.50 5.11
C ILE A 369 -29.81 18.01 4.90
N ASN A 370 -28.63 18.48 4.54
CA ASN A 370 -28.41 19.69 3.76
C ASN A 370 -27.23 19.46 2.82
#